data_AF-A0A5C3P264-F1
#
_entry.id   AF-A0A5C3P264-F1
#
_cell.length_a   1.000
_cell.length_b   1.000
_cell.length_c   1.000
_cell.angle_alpha   90.00
_cell.angle_beta   90.00
_cell.angle_gamma   90.00
#
_symmetry.space_group_name_H-M   'P 1'
#
loop_
_entity.id
_entity.type
_entity.pdbx_description
1 polymer ?
#
loop_
_entity_poly.entity_id
_entity_poly.type
_entity_poly.pdbx_seq_one_letter_code
_entity_poly.pdbx_strand_id
1 'polypeptide(L)' 'LDALAVWRYLGIFYDPALTFTAHIKHYAQSALNTVRAMLSLGNSERGLSPRQKRQLYISCVVPLMTYGCQ' A
#
# COMPACT_ATOMS: atom_id res chain seq x y z
N LEU A 1 -18.13 -20.19 -4.03
CA LEU A 1 -18.67 -20.52 -2.69
C LEU A 1 -17.50 -20.28 -1.74
N ASP A 2 -17.22 -19.10 -1.21
CA ASP A 2 -18.07 -17.95 -0.91
C ASP A 2 -17.41 -16.65 -1.35
N ALA A 3 -18.09 -15.88 -2.19
CA ALA A 3 -17.87 -14.45 -2.27
C ALA A 3 -18.41 -13.85 -0.98
N LEU A 4 -17.71 -14.08 0.14
CA LEU A 4 -18.01 -13.42 1.41
C LEU A 4 -17.98 -11.92 1.09
N ALA A 5 -19.13 -11.27 1.19
CA ALA A 5 -19.30 -9.88 0.83
C ALA A 5 -18.30 -9.05 1.62
N VAL A 6 -17.23 -8.61 0.97
CA VAL A 6 -16.26 -7.69 1.58
C VAL A 6 -16.88 -6.31 1.50
N TRP A 7 -17.20 -5.74 2.65
CA TRP A 7 -17.79 -4.40 2.72
C TRP A 7 -16.67 -3.37 2.68
N ARG A 8 -16.83 -2.34 1.84
CA ARG A 8 -15.89 -1.22 1.79
C ARG A 8 -16.54 0.01 2.43
N TYR A 9 -15.96 0.47 3.53
CA TYR A 9 -16.41 1.70 4.21
C TYR A 9 -15.22 2.60 4.50
N LEU A 10 -15.32 3.87 4.08
CA LEU A 10 -14.26 4.89 4.17
C LEU A 10 -12.91 4.53 3.51
N GLY A 11 -12.82 3.41 2.78
CA GLY A 11 -11.56 2.90 2.22
C GLY A 11 -11.01 1.66 2.95
N ILE A 12 -11.62 1.30 4.08
CA ILE A 12 -11.31 0.06 4.81
C ILE A 12 -12.16 -1.08 4.26
N PHE A 13 -11.58 -2.27 4.16
CA PHE A 13 -12.25 -3.49 3.71
C PHE A 13 -12.54 -4.37 4.92
N TYR A 14 -13.82 -4.68 5.12
CA TYR A 14 -14.29 -5.47 6.24
C TYR A 14 -14.65 -6.86 5.75
N ASP A 15 -14.01 -7.87 6.34
CA ASP A 15 -14.37 -9.27 6.19
C ASP A 15 -15.45 -9.61 7.24
N PRO A 16 -16.40 -10.54 6.97
CA PRO A 16 -17.44 -10.91 7.94
C PRO A 16 -16.90 -11.43 9.29
N ALA A 17 -15.70 -12.02 9.26
CA ALA A 17 -14.98 -12.50 10.45
C ALA A 17 -14.07 -11.42 11.07
N LEU A 18 -14.11 -10.17 10.58
CA LEU A 18 -13.25 -9.06 10.99
C LEU A 18 -11.75 -9.38 10.96
N THR A 19 -11.33 -10.29 10.08
CA THR A 19 -9.91 -10.69 9.95
C THR A 19 -9.09 -9.70 9.11
N PHE A 20 -9.73 -8.75 8.42
CA PHE A 20 -9.11 -7.71 7.58
C PHE A 20 -8.12 -8.25 6.54
N THR A 21 -8.26 -9.51 6.15
CA THR A 21 -7.35 -10.16 5.21
C THR A 21 -7.45 -9.55 3.81
N ALA A 22 -8.66 -9.20 3.39
CA ALA A 22 -8.89 -8.50 2.13
C ALA A 22 -8.27 -7.09 2.16
N HIS A 23 -8.39 -6.39 3.29
CA HIS A 23 -7.81 -5.07 3.49
C HIS A 23 -6.29 -5.10 3.37
N ILE A 24 -5.63 -5.98 4.14
CA ILE A 24 -4.18 -6.12 4.14
C ILE A 24 -3.67 -6.49 2.74
N LYS A 25 -4.32 -7.45 2.06
CA LYS A 25 -3.95 -7.83 0.68
C LYS A 25 -4.06 -6.65 -0.28
N HIS A 26 -5.13 -5.87 -0.20
CA HIS A 26 -5.33 -4.73 -1.08
C HIS A 26 -4.26 -3.65 -0.87
N TYR A 27 -4.01 -3.24 0.37
CA TYR A 27 -3.02 -2.21 0.67
C TYR A 27 -1.58 -2.68 0.46
N ALA A 28 -1.28 -3.97 0.70
CA ALA A 28 0.01 -4.56 0.35
C ALA A 28 0.26 -4.55 -1.16
N GLN A 29 -0.74 -4.89 -1.97
CA GLN A 29 -0.65 -4.83 -3.44
C GLN A 29 -0.42 -3.39 -3.92
N SER A 30 -1.18 -2.44 -3.36
CA SER A 30 -1.03 -1.01 -3.67
C SER A 30 0.36 -0.50 -3.28
N ALA A 31 0.87 -0.88 -2.10
CA ALA A 31 2.21 -0.54 -1.63
C ALA A 31 3.31 -1.13 -2.54
N LEU A 32 3.16 -2.39 -2.96
CA LEU A 32 4.07 -3.00 -3.92
C LEU A 32 4.09 -2.25 -5.25
N ASN A 33 2.93 -1.82 -5.76
CA ASN A 33 2.86 -1.02 -6.98
C ASN A 33 3.54 0.33 -6.81
N THR A 34 3.36 1.00 -5.66
CA THR A 34 4.05 2.25 -5.32
C THR A 34 5.57 2.07 -5.26
N VAL A 35 6.05 1.00 -4.63
CA VAL A 35 7.49 0.69 -4.57
C VAL A 35 8.05 0.40 -5.97
N ARG A 36 7.33 -0.33 -6.81
CA ARG A 36 7.73 -0.58 -8.21
C ARG A 36 7.83 0.72 -9.01
N ALA A 37 6.89 1.64 -8.81
CA ALA A 37 6.97 2.98 -9.41
C ALA A 37 8.20 3.76 -8.91
N MET A 38 8.50 3.70 -7.60
CA MET A 38 9.71 4.32 -7.04
C MET A 38 11.01 3.72 -7.62
N LEU A 39 11.05 2.40 -7.84
CA LEU A 39 12.20 1.75 -8.47
C LEU A 39 12.39 2.22 -9.92
N SER A 40 11.29 2.36 -10.67
CA SER A 40 11.33 2.93 -12.03
C SER A 40 11.90 4.35 -12.05
N LEU A 41 11.49 5.20 -11.09
CA LEU A 41 12.05 6.55 -10.92
C LEU A 41 13.54 6.53 -10.52
N GLY A 42 13.94 5.56 -9.71
CA GLY A 42 15.31 5.38 -9.24
C GLY A 42 16.30 4.94 -10.32
N ASN A 43 15.82 4.22 -11.35
CA ASN A 43 16.61 3.71 -12.47
C ASN A 43 16.68 4.68 -13.67
N SER A 44 16.20 5.90 -13.52
CA SER A 44 16.32 6.94 -14.55
C SER A 44 17.76 7.47 -14.67
N GLU A 45 18.13 8.04 -15.82
CA GLU A 45 19.46 8.61 -16.16
C GLU A 45 20.03 9.55 -15.08
N ARG A 46 19.16 10.22 -14.29
CA ARG A 46 19.53 11.01 -13.10
C ARG A 46 18.74 10.54 -11.89
N GLY A 47 18.94 9.28 -11.51
CA GLY A 47 18.19 8.59 -10.46
C GLY A 47 18.15 9.30 -9.11
N LEU A 48 17.25 8.82 -8.25
CA LEU A 48 17.03 9.36 -6.91
C LEU A 48 18.22 9.09 -5.97
N SER A 49 18.65 10.10 -5.21
CA SER A 49 19.61 9.91 -4.11
C SER A 49 19.02 9.02 -3.00
N PRO A 50 19.84 8.33 -2.18
CA PRO A 50 19.36 7.52 -1.07
C PRO A 50 18.43 8.27 -0.10
N ARG A 51 18.71 9.56 0.13
CA ARG A 51 17.88 10.43 0.97
C ARG A 51 16.50 10.67 0.35
N GLN A 52 16.44 10.92 -0.96
CA GLN A 52 15.17 11.09 -1.68
C GLN A 52 14.37 9.79 -1.75
N LYS A 53 15.02 8.64 -1.95
CA LYS A 53 14.37 7.31 -1.90
C LYS A 53 13.73 7.05 -0.54
N ARG A 54 14.46 7.34 0.56
CA ARG A 54 13.92 7.23 1.93
C ARG A 54 12.74 8.17 2.16
N GLN A 55 12.85 9.43 1.71
CA GLN A 55 11.78 10.41 1.85
C GLN A 55 10.51 9.92 1.15
N LEU A 56 10.63 9.46 -0.09
CA LEU A 56 9.53 8.92 -0.88
C LEU A 56 8.87 7.72 -0.20
N TYR A 57 9.66 6.77 0.29
CA TYR A 57 9.14 5.62 1.02
C TYR A 57 8.31 6.04 2.24
N ILE A 58 8.85 6.95 3.06
CA ILE A 58 8.15 7.47 4.25
C ILE A 58 6.89 8.24 3.88
N SER A 59 6.93 9.06 2.83
CA SER A 59 5.78 9.90 2.47
C SER A 59 4.67 9.16 1.75
N CYS A 60 4.97 8.09 1.01
CA CYS A 60 3.99 7.45 0.12
C CYS A 60 3.68 6.00 0.49
N VAL A 61 4.65 5.23 1.00
CA VAL A 61 4.46 3.80 1.30
C VAL A 61 4.03 3.57 2.74
N VAL A 62 4.66 4.27 3.69
CA VAL A 62 4.31 4.17 5.12
C VAL A 62 2.85 4.53 5.37
N PRO A 63 2.33 5.71 4.99
CA PRO A 63 0.93 6.05 5.27
C PRO A 63 -0.07 5.13 4.58
N LEU A 64 0.30 4.57 3.43
CA LEU A 64 -0.52 3.59 2.71
C LEU A 64 -0.62 2.28 3.48
N MET A 65 0.49 1.77 4.02
CA MET A 65 0.49 0.53 4.80
C MET A 65 -0.05 0.70 6.23
N THR A 66 0.07 1.89 6.81
CA THR A 66 -0.45 2.20 8.16
C THR A 66 -1.91 2.66 8.14
N TYR A 67 -2.53 2.72 6.96
CA TYR A 67 -3.91 3.12 6.83
C TYR A 67 -4.82 2.13 7.57
N GLY A 68 -5.64 2.62 8.50
CA GLY A 68 -6.53 1.79 9.34
C GLY A 68 -5.89 1.20 10.61
N CYS A 69 -4.61 1.47 10.87
CA CYS A 69 -3.88 1.03 12.08
C CYS A 69 -3.56 2.19 13.05
N GLN A 70 -3.73 3.44 12.62
CA GLN A 70 -3.49 4.64 13.44
C GLN A 70 -4.71 5.08 14.24
#